data_AF-A0A3P6AG70-F1
#
_entry.id   AF-A0A3P6AG70-F1
#
_cell.length_a   1.000
_cell.length_b   1.000
_cell.length_c   1.000
_cell.angle_alpha   90.00
_cell.angle_beta   90.00
_cell.angle_gamma   90.00
#
_symmetry.space_group_name_H-M   'P 1'
#
loop_
_entity.id
_entity.type
_entity.pdbx_description
1 polymer ?
#
loop_
_entity_poly.entity_id
_entity_poly.type
_entity_poly.pdbx_seq_one_letter_code
_entity_poly.pdbx_strand_id
1 'polypeptide(L)' 'MTFVDPKSDHKPKDGTGFVKRGTKFTVSDYLIVTPKKSSSTFNLLKKLKIQADDLEVQVISISNAE' A
#
# COMPACT_ATOMS: atom_id res chain seq x y z
N MET A 1 -5.14 23.52 -9.53
CA MET A 1 -5.11 22.10 -9.93
C MET A 1 -4.07 21.95 -11.02
N THR A 2 -2.94 21.32 -10.76
CA THR A 2 -1.91 21.01 -11.77
C THR A 2 -2.29 19.71 -12.48
N PHE A 3 -2.43 19.76 -13.80
CA PHE A 3 -2.70 18.57 -14.61
C PHE A 3 -1.41 17.78 -14.77
N VAL A 4 -1.35 16.57 -14.22
CA VAL A 4 -0.18 15.67 -14.31
C VAL A 4 -0.52 14.56 -15.29
N ASP A 5 0.24 14.44 -16.38
CA ASP A 5 0.14 13.31 -17.30
C ASP A 5 0.64 12.03 -16.60
N PRO A 6 -0.19 10.97 -16.47
CA PRO A 6 0.21 9.71 -15.85
C PRO A 6 1.41 9.00 -16.51
N LYS A 7 1.74 9.35 -17.76
CA LYS A 7 2.88 8.78 -18.53
C LYS A 7 4.14 9.64 -18.49
N SER A 8 4.08 10.81 -17.89
CA SER A 8 5.23 11.71 -17.80
C SER A 8 6.27 11.18 -16.79
N ASP A 9 7.55 11.22 -17.16
CA ASP A 9 8.69 10.92 -16.27
C ASP A 9 8.89 11.98 -15.15
N HIS A 10 7.95 12.92 -15.03
CA HIS A 10 7.98 13.94 -14.00
C HIS A 10 7.80 13.31 -12.62
N LYS A 11 8.90 13.16 -11.87
CA LYS A 11 8.86 12.81 -10.45
C LYS A 11 8.20 13.95 -9.68
N PRO A 12 6.99 13.78 -9.12
CA PRO A 12 6.36 14.81 -8.32
C PRO A 12 7.25 15.09 -7.10
N LYS A 13 7.55 16.36 -6.85
CA LYS A 13 8.39 16.74 -5.71
C LYS A 13 7.68 16.55 -4.37
N ASP A 14 6.34 16.56 -4.36
CA ASP A 14 5.56 16.63 -3.12
C ASP A 14 4.27 15.80 -3.23
N GLY A 15 4.34 14.48 -3.00
CA GLY A 15 3.22 13.60 -2.59
C GLY A 15 1.93 13.57 -3.41
N THR A 16 1.84 14.33 -4.50
CA THR A 16 0.64 14.62 -5.29
C THR A 16 0.85 13.97 -6.65
N GLY A 17 0.43 12.72 -6.79
CA GLY A 17 0.65 11.98 -8.02
C GLY A 17 0.03 10.58 -8.01
N PHE A 18 0.13 9.90 -9.14
CA PHE A 18 -0.34 8.55 -9.33
C PHE A 18 0.61 7.53 -8.68
N VAL A 19 0.07 6.41 -8.22
CA VAL A 19 0.85 5.30 -7.69
C VAL A 19 1.20 4.32 -8.79
N LYS A 20 2.42 3.76 -8.75
CA LYS A 20 2.84 2.77 -9.74
C LYS A 20 2.00 1.49 -9.61
N ARG A 21 1.57 0.91 -10.73
CA ARG A 21 0.88 -0.39 -10.75
C ARG A 21 1.70 -1.45 -10.00
N GLY A 22 1.03 -2.24 -9.16
CA GLY A 22 1.66 -3.28 -8.34
C GLY A 22 2.28 -2.78 -7.03
N THR A 23 2.21 -1.47 -6.74
CA THR A 23 2.56 -0.95 -5.42
C THR A 23 1.63 -1.57 -4.38
N LYS A 24 2.22 -2.12 -3.32
CA LYS A 24 1.48 -2.72 -2.20
C LYS A 24 1.36 -1.68 -1.09
N PHE A 25 0.24 -1.73 -0.37
CA PHE A 25 -0.02 -0.86 0.77
C PHE A 25 -0.40 -1.70 1.98
N THR A 26 -0.14 -1.16 3.17
CA THR A 26 -0.70 -1.67 4.42
C THR A 26 -1.79 -0.70 4.88
N VAL A 27 -2.93 -1.24 5.28
CA VAL A 27 -4.03 -0.48 5.89
C VAL A 27 -4.18 -0.99 7.33
N SER A 28 -4.19 -0.08 8.30
CA SER A 28 -4.38 -0.42 9.72
C SER A 28 -5.83 -0.23 10.17
N ASP A 29 -6.17 -0.65 11.39
CA ASP A 29 -7.50 -0.50 12.00
C ASP A 29 -7.92 0.97 12.15
N TYR A 30 -6.95 1.87 12.28
CA TYR A 30 -7.17 3.33 12.28
C TYR A 30 -7.28 3.91 10.86
N LEU A 31 -7.44 3.04 9.85
CA LEU A 31 -7.53 3.38 8.43
C LEU A 31 -6.31 4.16 7.88
N ILE A 32 -5.15 3.98 8.51
CA ILE A 32 -3.91 4.62 8.05
C ILE A 32 -3.34 3.79 6.90
N VAL A 33 -3.29 4.39 5.71
CA VAL A 33 -2.73 3.76 4.51
C VAL A 33 -1.24 4.10 4.40
N THR A 34 -0.38 3.07 4.46
CA THR A 34 1.07 3.23 4.36
C THR A 34 1.61 2.49 3.14
N PRO A 35 2.40 3.15 2.26
CA PRO A 35 3.08 2.47 1.15
C PRO A 35 4.05 1.42 1.68
N LYS A 36 3.98 0.20 1.13
CA LYS A 36 4.88 -0.87 1.56
C LYS A 36 6.27 -0.60 0.98
N LYS A 37 7.26 -0.42 1.86
CA LYS A 37 8.69 -0.34 1.48
C LYS A 37 9.14 -1.69 0.90
N SER A 38 10.33 -1.74 0.30
CA SER A 38 10.94 -2.96 -0.26
C SER A 38 11.13 -4.11 0.76
N SER A 39 10.84 -3.89 2.03
CA SER A 39 10.83 -4.91 3.08
C SER A 39 9.71 -5.94 2.90
N SER A 40 10.00 -7.19 3.27
CA SER A 40 9.02 -8.28 3.29
C SER A 40 7.86 -7.97 4.26
N THR A 41 6.68 -8.57 4.02
CA THR A 41 5.55 -8.47 4.96
C THR A 41 5.92 -9.02 6.33
N PHE A 42 6.70 -10.10 6.37
CA PHE A 42 7.14 -10.72 7.62
C PHE A 42 7.98 -9.77 8.49
N ASN A 43 8.85 -8.96 7.88
CA ASN A 43 9.62 -7.96 8.61
C ASN A 43 8.73 -6.89 9.25
N LEU A 44 7.64 -6.51 8.58
CA LEU A 44 6.65 -5.58 9.15
C LEU A 44 5.93 -6.21 10.34
N LEU A 45 5.43 -7.44 10.20
CA LEU A 45 4.74 -8.16 11.28
C LEU A 45 5.63 -8.30 12.52
N LYS A 46 6.91 -8.67 12.32
CA LYS A 46 7.91 -8.74 13.41
C LYS A 46 8.10 -7.40 14.10
N LYS A 47 8.15 -6.28 13.36
CA LYS A 47 8.26 -4.93 13.93
C LYS A 47 7.02 -4.55 14.77
N LEU A 48 5.85 -5.00 14.35
CA LEU A 48 4.60 -4.83 15.08
C LEU A 48 4.45 -5.83 16.26
N LYS A 49 5.43 -6.72 16.47
CA LYS A 49 5.43 -7.76 17.50
C LYS A 49 4.22 -8.69 17.41
N ILE A 50 3.71 -8.92 16.20
CA ILE A 50 2.63 -9.86 15.93
C ILE A 50 3.23 -11.27 15.88
N GLN A 51 2.65 -12.20 16.64
CA GLN A 51 3.05 -13.61 16.60
C GLN A 51 2.49 -14.26 15.34
N ALA A 52 3.24 -15.19 14.75
CA ALA A 52 2.80 -15.88 13.54
C ALA A 52 1.57 -16.76 13.80
N ASP A 53 1.46 -17.30 15.02
CA ASP A 53 0.37 -18.18 15.43
C ASP A 53 -0.97 -17.44 15.53
N ASP A 54 -0.93 -16.12 15.73
CA ASP A 54 -2.11 -15.24 15.80
C ASP A 54 -2.50 -14.67 14.41
N LEU A 55 -1.81 -15.06 13.33
CA LEU A 55 -2.01 -14.50 12.00
C LEU A 55 -2.98 -15.35 11.15
N GLU A 56 -4.06 -14.73 10.71
CA GLU A 56 -4.91 -15.26 9.64
C GLU A 56 -4.63 -14.54 8.31
N VAL A 57 -4.53 -15.31 7.20
CA VAL A 57 -4.35 -14.75 5.86
C VAL A 57 -5.59 -15.02 5.02
N GLN A 58 -6.26 -13.94 4.63
CA GLN A 58 -7.43 -13.99 3.75
C GLN A 58 -7.10 -13.39 2.38
N VAL A 59 -7.58 -14.05 1.32
CA VAL A 59 -7.52 -13.54 -0.05
C VAL A 59 -8.90 -13.05 -0.43
N ILE A 60 -9.05 -11.73 -0.55
CA ILE A 60 -10.30 -11.10 -0.98
C ILE A 60 -10.22 -10.72 -2.47
N SER A 61 -11.32 -10.94 -3.19
CA SER A 61 -11.50 -10.45 -4.56
C SER A 61 -12.52 -9.32 -4.53
N ILE A 62 -12.06 -8.11 -4.83
CA ILE A 62 -12.93 -6.93 -4.90
C ILE A 62 -13.34 -6.77 -6.37
N SER A 63 -14.58 -7.08 -6.67
CA SER A 63 -15.23 -6.73 -7.95
C SER A 63 -15.80 -5.32 -7.88
N ASN A 64 -16.23 -4.79 -9.03
CA ASN A 64 -16.96 -3.53 -9.05
C ASN A 64 -18.23 -3.66 -8.21
N ALA A 65 -18.53 -2.63 -7.41
CA ALA A 65 -19.87 -2.46 -6.87
C ALA A 65 -20.79 -2.12 -8.05
N GLU A 66 -21.94 -2.79 -8.13
CA GLU A 66 -23.00 -2.52 -9.11
C GLU A 66 -23.52 -1.09 -9.00
#